data_AF-A0A382RQN5-F1
#
_entry.id   AF-A0A382RQN5-F1
#
_cell.length_a   1.000
_cell.length_b   1.000
_cell.length_c   1.000
_cell.angle_alpha   90.00
_cell.angle_beta   90.00
_cell.angle_gamma   90.00
#
_symmetry.space_group_name_H-M   'P 1'
#
loop_
_entity.id
_entity.type
_entity.pdbx_description
1 polymer ?
#
loop_
_entity_poly.entity_id
_entity_poly.type
_entity_poly.pdbx_seq_one_letter_code
_entity_poly.pdbx_strand_id
1 'polypeptide(L)'
;MKNRAIFLKMCVAFLFVLSVVRGVVAEPAKKKLQIFILAGQSNMVGHSYYITIPTLLTAKEPEVRELANLVFKKDAKISRAVVEDLIATRMKRDEINKSLRAKKIEGADKIATAQGEVKKLQAQCDAKMQKIKDTFVVSKQVYITSIADGNRGSGPLTVGYGGNRDKIGPEFGFGLSLAQKLDAPILIIKTSWGGKSLNYNFRPPSAGPYKLNEKEQTAKNAADISKNASLNWRMMNEAVHNVLKDLKKHHPAYDAKVGHDMAGFVWFQGFNDQFSDEFRNN
;
A
#
# COMPACT_ATOMS: atom_id res chain seq x y z
N MET A 1 -56.97 -57.39 51.12
CA MET A 1 -56.43 -57.53 52.50
C MET A 1 -55.29 -56.53 52.64
N LYS A 2 -55.48 -55.41 53.36
CA LYS A 2 -54.78 -55.01 54.62
C LYS A 2 -53.23 -55.11 54.51
N ASN A 3 -52.37 -54.11 54.71
CA ASN A 3 -52.30 -52.87 55.53
C ASN A 3 -51.21 -51.94 54.91
N ARG A 4 -51.37 -50.60 54.79
CA ARG A 4 -51.06 -49.49 55.75
C ARG A 4 -49.63 -49.42 56.35
N ALA A 5 -48.85 -48.42 55.93
CA ALA A 5 -47.92 -47.54 56.71
C ALA A 5 -47.19 -46.60 55.71
N ILE A 6 -47.52 -45.31 55.54
CA ILE A 6 -47.24 -44.09 56.34
C ILE A 6 -45.73 -43.75 56.50
N PHE A 7 -45.34 -42.70 55.76
CA PHE A 7 -44.34 -41.64 56.02
C PHE A 7 -42.96 -42.00 56.62
N LEU A 8 -41.87 -41.60 55.93
CA LEU A 8 -41.04 -40.47 56.39
C LEU A 8 -40.15 -39.90 55.28
N LYS A 9 -40.03 -38.57 55.30
CA LYS A 9 -39.31 -37.69 54.36
C LYS A 9 -37.79 -37.88 54.47
N MET A 10 -37.10 -37.89 53.33
CA MET A 10 -35.73 -37.38 53.24
C MET A 10 -35.49 -36.79 51.84
N CYS A 11 -35.84 -35.51 51.68
CA CYS A 11 -35.42 -34.72 50.54
C CYS A 11 -33.93 -34.41 50.70
N VAL A 12 -33.06 -35.18 50.05
CA VAL A 12 -31.65 -34.81 49.87
C VAL A 12 -31.60 -33.84 48.69
N ALA A 13 -31.65 -32.54 48.99
CA ALA A 13 -31.38 -31.50 48.00
C ALA A 13 -29.87 -31.50 47.71
N PHE A 14 -29.47 -32.09 46.58
CA PHE A 14 -28.13 -31.91 46.02
C PHE A 14 -28.03 -30.48 45.46
N LEU A 15 -27.49 -29.55 46.25
CA LEU A 15 -27.03 -28.26 45.77
C LEU A 15 -25.75 -28.47 44.95
N PHE A 16 -25.90 -28.64 43.64
CA PHE A 16 -24.80 -28.49 42.69
C PHE A 16 -24.40 -27.00 42.66
N VAL A 17 -23.38 -26.64 43.43
CA VAL A 17 -22.66 -25.38 43.23
C VAL A 17 -21.85 -25.52 41.95
N LEU A 18 -22.44 -25.13 40.82
CA LEU A 18 -21.73 -24.91 39.56
C LEU A 18 -20.79 -23.72 39.76
N SER A 19 -19.57 -24.00 40.23
CA SER A 19 -18.46 -23.07 40.13
C SER A 19 -18.18 -22.81 38.65
N VAL A 20 -18.66 -21.67 38.16
CA VAL A 20 -18.23 -21.14 36.87
C VAL A 20 -16.76 -20.76 37.02
N VAL A 21 -15.86 -21.72 36.77
CA VAL A 21 -14.47 -21.42 36.49
C VAL A 21 -14.48 -20.60 35.21
N ARG A 22 -14.38 -19.27 35.33
CA ARG A 22 -14.01 -18.41 34.22
C ARG A 22 -12.62 -18.87 33.79
N GLY A 23 -12.56 -19.79 32.84
CA GLY A 23 -11.32 -20.09 32.14
C GLY A 23 -10.78 -18.78 31.61
N VAL A 24 -9.62 -18.36 32.14
CA VAL A 24 -8.84 -17.32 31.51
C VAL A 24 -8.49 -17.89 30.14
N VAL A 25 -9.17 -17.43 29.10
CA VAL A 25 -8.79 -17.73 27.73
C VAL A 25 -7.36 -17.24 27.60
N ALA A 26 -6.40 -18.16 27.52
CA ALA A 26 -5.00 -17.82 27.38
C ALA A 26 -4.85 -16.95 26.13
N GLU A 27 -4.25 -15.77 26.29
CA GLU A 27 -3.99 -14.88 25.17
C GLU A 27 -3.13 -15.64 24.14
N PRO A 28 -3.50 -15.64 22.85
CA PRO A 28 -2.74 -16.37 21.84
C PRO A 28 -1.27 -15.96 21.89
N ALA A 29 -0.37 -16.95 21.77
CA ALA A 29 1.07 -16.70 21.82
C ALA A 29 1.45 -15.64 20.79
N LYS A 30 1.97 -14.50 21.27
CA LYS A 30 2.35 -13.38 20.41
C LYS A 30 3.40 -13.83 19.39
N LYS A 31 3.16 -13.49 18.12
CA LYS A 31 4.04 -13.84 17.00
C LYS A 31 5.05 -12.72 16.75
N LYS A 32 6.24 -13.08 16.26
CA LYS A 32 7.24 -12.12 15.78
C LYS A 32 6.68 -11.29 14.64
N LEU A 33 7.01 -10.00 14.62
CA LEU A 33 6.73 -9.13 13.49
C LEU A 33 7.56 -9.57 12.28
N GLN A 34 6.89 -9.83 11.15
CA GLN A 34 7.53 -10.18 9.89
C GLN A 34 7.76 -8.93 9.05
N ILE A 35 9.01 -8.57 8.81
CA ILE A 35 9.37 -7.35 8.09
C ILE A 35 9.78 -7.67 6.65
N PHE A 36 9.11 -7.04 5.69
CA PHE A 36 9.45 -7.12 4.27
C PHE A 36 9.93 -5.77 3.75
N ILE A 37 11.09 -5.74 3.10
CA ILE A 37 11.57 -4.54 2.41
C ILE A 37 11.15 -4.62 0.94
N LEU A 38 10.47 -3.59 0.46
CA LEU A 38 10.14 -3.42 -0.96
C LEU A 38 10.96 -2.25 -1.50
N ALA A 39 11.90 -2.53 -2.39
CA ALA A 39 12.80 -1.51 -2.92
C ALA A 39 12.93 -1.59 -4.44
N GLY A 40 13.22 -0.44 -5.05
CA GLY A 40 13.47 -0.38 -6.48
C GLY A 40 13.02 0.92 -7.12
N GLN A 41 12.72 0.86 -8.41
CA GLN A 41 12.41 2.03 -9.21
C GLN A 41 11.08 1.94 -9.94
N SER A 42 10.57 3.09 -10.43
CA SER A 42 9.41 3.26 -11.32
C SER A 42 8.18 2.37 -11.02
N ASN A 43 8.17 1.11 -11.47
CA ASN A 43 7.10 0.14 -11.15
C ASN A 43 6.97 -0.12 -9.64
N MET A 44 8.08 -0.16 -8.90
CA MET A 44 8.02 -0.24 -7.44
C MET A 44 7.35 1.00 -6.83
N VAL A 45 7.56 2.20 -7.41
CA VAL A 45 6.87 3.42 -6.95
C VAL A 45 5.36 3.23 -7.06
N GLY A 46 4.89 2.67 -8.17
CA GLY A 46 3.47 2.44 -8.41
C GLY A 46 2.76 3.67 -8.95
N HIS A 47 2.41 3.62 -10.23
CA HIS A 47 1.81 4.74 -10.95
C HIS A 47 0.36 4.51 -11.38
N SER A 48 -0.19 3.32 -11.11
CA SER A 48 -1.56 3.00 -11.44
C SER A 48 -2.52 3.71 -10.49
N TYR A 49 -3.58 4.33 -11.01
CA TYR A 49 -4.62 4.91 -10.16
C TYR A 49 -5.49 3.82 -9.56
N TYR A 50 -5.86 3.94 -8.28
CA TYR A 50 -6.71 2.94 -7.62
C TYR A 50 -8.07 2.77 -8.32
N ILE A 51 -8.55 3.79 -9.02
CA ILE A 51 -9.82 3.73 -9.77
C ILE A 51 -9.77 2.75 -10.96
N THR A 52 -8.59 2.22 -11.29
CA THR A 52 -8.44 1.16 -12.29
C THR A 52 -8.69 -0.23 -11.69
N ILE A 53 -8.56 -0.41 -10.37
CA ILE A 53 -8.75 -1.72 -9.71
C ILE A 53 -10.12 -2.36 -10.00
N PRO A 54 -11.24 -1.62 -10.11
CA PRO A 54 -12.52 -2.25 -10.43
C PRO A 54 -12.59 -2.91 -11.81
N THR A 55 -11.61 -2.71 -12.71
CA THR A 55 -11.54 -3.50 -13.96
C THR A 55 -11.35 -4.99 -13.70
N LEU A 56 -10.82 -5.37 -12.52
CA LEU A 56 -10.77 -6.76 -12.07
C LEU A 56 -12.16 -7.41 -12.10
N LEU A 57 -13.24 -6.68 -11.80
CA LEU A 57 -14.61 -7.22 -11.78
C LEU A 57 -15.10 -7.67 -13.16
N THR A 58 -14.48 -7.17 -14.23
CA THR A 58 -14.88 -7.44 -15.61
C THR A 58 -13.76 -8.06 -16.44
N ALA A 59 -12.69 -8.53 -15.79
CA ALA A 59 -11.63 -9.24 -16.47
C ALA A 59 -12.19 -10.52 -17.14
N LYS A 60 -11.63 -10.90 -18.29
CA LYS A 60 -12.10 -12.09 -19.03
C LYS A 60 -11.68 -13.37 -18.28
N GLU A 61 -10.47 -13.32 -17.73
CA GLU A 61 -9.78 -14.35 -16.99
C GLU A 61 -10.43 -14.52 -15.59
N PRO A 62 -11.01 -15.68 -15.27
CA PRO A 62 -11.59 -15.94 -13.94
C PRO A 62 -10.62 -15.70 -12.79
N GLU A 63 -9.37 -16.12 -12.94
CA GLU A 63 -8.30 -15.95 -11.94
C GLU A 63 -7.97 -14.48 -11.66
N VAL A 64 -8.12 -13.60 -12.67
CA VAL A 64 -7.95 -12.16 -12.49
C VAL A 64 -9.16 -11.57 -11.77
N ARG A 65 -10.37 -12.04 -12.09
CA ARG A 65 -11.59 -11.63 -11.36
C ARG A 65 -11.53 -12.00 -9.89
N GLU A 66 -10.95 -13.15 -9.55
CA GLU A 66 -10.79 -13.59 -8.16
C GLU A 66 -9.93 -12.64 -7.31
N LEU A 67 -9.00 -11.89 -7.92
CA LEU A 67 -8.22 -10.86 -7.23
C LEU A 67 -9.11 -9.75 -6.65
N ALA A 68 -10.34 -9.56 -7.14
CA ALA A 68 -11.30 -8.64 -6.54
C ALA A 68 -11.60 -8.98 -5.06
N ASN A 69 -11.64 -10.27 -4.72
CA ASN A 69 -11.87 -10.74 -3.34
C ASN A 69 -10.71 -10.39 -2.40
N LEU A 70 -9.51 -10.17 -2.95
CA LEU A 70 -8.34 -9.76 -2.18
C LEU A 70 -8.42 -8.26 -1.82
N VAL A 71 -8.82 -7.43 -2.78
CA VAL A 71 -8.64 -5.97 -2.70
C VAL A 71 -9.87 -5.19 -2.24
N PHE A 72 -11.08 -5.73 -2.44
CA PHE A 72 -12.33 -5.10 -2.00
C PHE A 72 -12.80 -5.64 -0.65
N LYS A 73 -13.45 -4.80 0.15
CA LYS A 73 -14.20 -5.24 1.32
C LYS A 73 -15.32 -6.18 0.90
N LYS A 74 -15.70 -7.12 1.75
CA LYS A 74 -16.75 -8.11 1.45
C LYS A 74 -18.13 -7.48 1.18
N ASP A 75 -18.40 -6.34 1.80
CA ASP A 75 -19.63 -5.55 1.66
C ASP A 75 -19.50 -4.40 0.66
N ALA A 76 -18.40 -4.35 -0.11
CA ALA A 76 -18.14 -3.30 -1.08
C ALA A 76 -19.24 -3.24 -2.15
N LYS A 77 -19.94 -2.12 -2.20
CA LYS A 77 -20.87 -1.79 -3.30
C LYS A 77 -20.08 -1.14 -4.44
N ILE A 78 -19.44 -1.98 -5.25
CA ILE A 78 -18.66 -1.56 -6.42
C ILE A 78 -19.13 -2.31 -7.67
N SER A 79 -19.23 -1.60 -8.79
CA SER A 79 -19.59 -2.17 -10.08
C SER A 79 -18.95 -1.37 -11.21
N ARG A 80 -19.00 -1.91 -12.42
CA ARG A 80 -18.56 -1.21 -13.64
C ARG A 80 -19.23 0.16 -13.80
N ALA A 81 -20.52 0.25 -13.50
CA ALA A 81 -21.30 1.48 -13.60
C ALA A 81 -20.76 2.61 -12.71
N VAL A 82 -20.24 2.29 -11.52
CA VAL A 82 -19.63 3.27 -10.60
C VAL A 82 -18.39 3.91 -11.24
N VAL A 83 -17.58 3.10 -11.94
CA VAL A 83 -16.38 3.59 -12.62
C VAL A 83 -16.74 4.37 -13.89
N GLU A 84 -17.72 3.90 -14.66
CA GLU A 84 -18.19 4.59 -15.87
C GLU A 84 -18.76 5.97 -15.54
N ASP A 85 -19.51 6.09 -14.45
CA ASP A 85 -20.03 7.38 -13.95
C ASP A 85 -18.90 8.34 -13.53
N LEU A 86 -17.84 7.84 -12.88
CA LEU A 86 -16.63 8.64 -12.61
C LEU A 86 -15.95 9.07 -13.91
N ILE A 87 -15.75 8.16 -14.87
CA ILE A 87 -15.09 8.46 -16.15
C ILE A 87 -15.88 9.52 -16.91
N ALA A 88 -17.21 9.37 -17.02
CA ALA A 88 -18.07 10.34 -17.69
C ALA A 88 -17.96 11.73 -17.06
N THR A 89 -17.91 11.82 -15.73
CA THR A 89 -17.73 13.09 -15.00
C THR A 89 -16.36 13.70 -15.29
N ARG A 90 -15.30 12.89 -15.29
CA ARG A 90 -13.94 13.34 -15.64
C ARG A 90 -13.84 13.82 -17.08
N MET A 91 -14.45 13.10 -18.02
CA MET A 91 -14.46 13.49 -19.44
C MET A 91 -15.10 14.86 -19.65
N LYS A 92 -16.26 15.12 -19.02
CA LYS A 92 -16.91 16.44 -19.06
C LYS A 92 -16.00 17.55 -18.52
N ARG A 93 -15.36 17.32 -17.36
CA ARG A 93 -14.43 18.27 -16.74
C ARG A 93 -13.24 18.56 -17.67
N ASP A 94 -12.66 17.52 -18.23
CA ASP A 94 -11.45 17.60 -19.04
C ASP A 94 -11.71 18.26 -20.39
N GLU A 95 -12.90 18.07 -20.97
CA GLU A 95 -13.34 18.76 -22.16
C GLU A 95 -13.46 20.29 -21.94
N ILE A 96 -14.03 20.72 -20.81
CA ILE A 96 -14.10 22.16 -20.47
C ILE A 96 -12.69 22.72 -20.25
N ASN A 97 -11.85 22.02 -19.47
CA ASN A 97 -10.45 22.42 -19.25
C ASN A 97 -9.67 22.52 -20.55
N LYS A 98 -9.85 21.58 -21.48
CA LYS A 98 -9.22 21.61 -22.80
C LYS A 98 -9.68 22.83 -23.59
N SER A 99 -10.97 23.14 -23.59
CA SER A 99 -11.53 24.31 -24.27
C SER A 99 -11.01 25.63 -23.67
N LEU A 100 -10.89 25.72 -22.35
CA LEU A 100 -10.28 26.86 -21.65
C LEU A 100 -8.80 27.04 -22.05
N ARG A 101 -7.99 25.96 -22.02
CA ARG A 101 -6.58 26.00 -22.40
C ARG A 101 -6.36 26.36 -23.87
N ALA A 102 -7.24 25.86 -24.74
CA ALA A 102 -7.24 26.17 -26.17
C ALA A 102 -7.84 27.55 -26.49
N LYS A 103 -8.21 28.36 -25.48
CA LYS A 103 -8.83 29.68 -25.62
C LYS A 103 -10.09 29.69 -26.50
N LYS A 104 -10.84 28.57 -26.53
CA LYS A 104 -12.11 28.47 -27.28
C LYS A 104 -13.29 29.12 -26.55
N ILE A 105 -13.12 29.41 -25.26
CA ILE A 105 -14.11 30.12 -24.43
C ILE A 105 -13.57 31.53 -24.21
N GLU A 106 -14.26 32.51 -24.77
CA GLU A 106 -13.86 33.93 -24.74
C GLU A 106 -14.85 34.77 -23.94
N GLY A 107 -14.37 35.86 -23.36
CA GLY A 107 -15.15 36.74 -22.47
C GLY A 107 -15.04 36.34 -21.01
N ALA A 108 -14.81 37.34 -20.15
CA ALA A 108 -14.55 37.14 -18.72
C ALA A 108 -15.65 36.32 -18.02
N ASP A 109 -16.92 36.62 -18.30
CA ASP A 109 -18.06 35.94 -17.66
C ASP A 109 -18.19 34.47 -18.09
N LYS A 110 -17.93 34.17 -19.37
CA LYS A 110 -17.97 32.78 -19.88
C LYS A 110 -16.81 31.97 -19.32
N ILE A 111 -15.62 32.58 -19.22
CA ILE A 111 -14.44 31.96 -18.58
C ILE A 111 -14.74 31.67 -17.11
N ALA A 112 -15.28 32.64 -16.37
CA ALA A 112 -15.62 32.47 -14.96
C ALA A 112 -16.67 31.35 -14.76
N THR A 113 -17.69 31.30 -15.61
CA THR A 113 -18.72 30.24 -15.61
C THR A 113 -18.10 28.87 -15.87
N ALA A 114 -17.26 28.75 -16.90
CA ALA A 114 -16.57 27.50 -17.23
C ALA A 114 -15.63 27.03 -16.12
N GLN A 115 -14.90 27.95 -15.48
CA GLN A 115 -14.06 27.66 -14.31
C GLN A 115 -14.91 27.20 -13.11
N GLY A 116 -16.09 27.80 -12.91
CA GLY A 116 -17.06 27.38 -11.90
C GLY A 116 -17.53 25.94 -12.13
N GLU A 117 -17.90 25.58 -13.36
CA GLU A 117 -18.32 24.23 -13.71
C GLU A 117 -17.17 23.22 -13.58
N VAL A 118 -15.93 23.59 -13.95
CA VAL A 118 -14.75 22.75 -13.71
C VAL A 118 -14.56 22.45 -12.23
N LYS A 119 -14.69 23.46 -11.35
CA LYS A 119 -14.58 23.26 -9.89
C LYS A 119 -15.66 22.32 -9.37
N LYS A 120 -16.90 22.49 -9.82
CA LYS A 120 -18.03 21.61 -9.46
C LYS A 120 -17.80 20.17 -9.91
N LEU A 121 -17.41 19.96 -11.17
CA LEU A 121 -17.13 18.62 -11.70
C LEU A 121 -15.90 17.99 -11.02
N GLN A 122 -14.89 18.79 -10.64
CA GLN A 122 -13.77 18.33 -9.85
C GLN A 122 -14.23 17.81 -8.48
N ALA A 123 -15.05 18.57 -7.75
CA ALA A 123 -15.59 18.12 -6.47
C ALA A 123 -16.42 16.84 -6.61
N GLN A 124 -17.19 16.69 -7.70
CA GLN A 124 -17.90 15.44 -8.01
C GLN A 124 -16.93 14.28 -8.28
N CYS A 125 -15.85 14.52 -9.04
CA CYS A 125 -14.82 13.51 -9.26
C CYS A 125 -14.20 13.06 -7.94
N ASP A 126 -13.83 14.01 -7.07
CA ASP A 126 -13.21 13.73 -5.78
C ASP A 126 -14.15 12.92 -4.87
N ALA A 127 -15.43 13.28 -4.82
CA ALA A 127 -16.42 12.53 -4.05
C ALA A 127 -16.62 11.09 -4.58
N LYS A 128 -16.68 10.92 -5.92
CA LYS A 128 -16.81 9.58 -6.54
C LYS A 128 -15.55 8.75 -6.32
N MET A 129 -14.37 9.36 -6.46
CA MET A 129 -13.08 8.74 -6.15
C MET A 129 -12.99 8.28 -4.70
N GLN A 130 -13.41 9.12 -3.75
CA GLN A 130 -13.46 8.75 -2.34
C GLN A 130 -14.40 7.58 -2.09
N LYS A 131 -15.59 7.57 -2.68
CA LYS A 131 -16.52 6.42 -2.59
C LYS A 131 -15.90 5.13 -3.09
N ILE A 132 -15.17 5.16 -4.20
CA ILE A 132 -14.43 3.99 -4.71
C ILE A 132 -13.33 3.61 -3.71
N LYS A 133 -12.56 4.59 -3.21
CA LYS A 133 -11.49 4.36 -2.24
C LYS A 133 -11.99 3.65 -0.98
N ASP A 134 -13.17 4.03 -0.48
CA ASP A 134 -13.79 3.46 0.71
C ASP A 134 -14.20 1.99 0.52
N THR A 135 -14.26 1.49 -0.71
CA THR A 135 -14.54 0.07 -1.00
C THR A 135 -13.33 -0.84 -0.82
N PHE A 136 -12.11 -0.31 -0.83
CA PHE A 136 -10.90 -1.13 -0.73
C PHE A 136 -10.64 -1.59 0.70
N VAL A 137 -9.99 -2.75 0.81
CA VAL A 137 -9.50 -3.28 2.08
C VAL A 137 -8.54 -2.29 2.75
N VAL A 138 -8.70 -2.18 4.07
CA VAL A 138 -7.72 -1.59 4.99
C VAL A 138 -7.28 -2.71 5.90
N SER A 139 -6.01 -3.12 5.78
CA SER A 139 -5.50 -4.29 6.50
C SER A 139 -5.42 -4.02 8.00
N LYS A 140 -5.85 -4.99 8.82
CA LYS A 140 -5.62 -4.97 10.28
C LYS A 140 -4.30 -5.63 10.69
N GLN A 141 -3.70 -6.39 9.77
CA GLN A 141 -2.53 -7.23 10.01
C GLN A 141 -1.26 -6.66 9.37
N VAL A 142 -1.40 -5.97 8.24
CA VAL A 142 -0.28 -5.46 7.46
C VAL A 142 -0.23 -3.96 7.61
N TYR A 143 0.89 -3.46 8.11
CA TYR A 143 1.21 -2.05 8.13
C TYR A 143 2.33 -1.77 7.13
N ILE A 144 2.39 -0.55 6.65
CA ILE A 144 3.41 -0.09 5.72
C ILE A 144 3.98 1.24 6.19
N THR A 145 5.27 1.42 5.95
CA THR A 145 5.95 2.71 5.88
C THR A 145 6.54 2.83 4.48
N SER A 146 6.19 3.90 3.76
CA SER A 146 6.45 4.02 2.33
C SER A 146 7.09 5.37 1.99
N ILE A 147 8.11 5.29 1.15
CA ILE A 147 8.64 6.37 0.33
C ILE A 147 8.45 5.94 -1.12
N ALA A 148 7.64 6.70 -1.86
CA ALA A 148 7.35 6.49 -3.27
C ALA A 148 7.48 7.84 -3.99
N ASP A 149 8.66 8.11 -4.52
CA ASP A 149 9.07 9.44 -4.97
C ASP A 149 8.88 10.50 -3.85
N GLY A 150 7.99 11.47 -4.08
CA GLY A 150 7.63 12.51 -3.11
C GLY A 150 6.52 12.09 -2.15
N ASN A 151 5.81 10.98 -2.40
CA ASN A 151 4.74 10.51 -1.53
C ASN A 151 5.32 9.70 -0.37
N ARG A 152 5.11 10.17 0.86
CA ARG A 152 5.56 9.51 2.08
C ARG A 152 4.38 9.21 2.98
N GLY A 153 4.34 8.05 3.62
CA GLY A 153 3.29 7.75 4.59
C GLY A 153 3.53 6.47 5.36
N SER A 154 2.91 6.37 6.52
CA SER A 154 2.94 5.16 7.37
C SER A 154 1.52 4.86 7.87
N GLY A 155 1.15 3.60 7.99
CA GLY A 155 -0.16 3.20 8.51
C GLY A 155 -0.60 1.81 8.05
N PRO A 156 -1.87 1.45 8.31
CA PRO A 156 -2.47 0.22 7.80
C PRO A 156 -2.37 0.15 6.28
N LEU A 157 -2.05 -1.03 5.73
CA LEU A 157 -1.96 -1.21 4.29
C LEU A 157 -3.33 -1.01 3.64
N THR A 158 -3.37 -0.07 2.69
CA THR A 158 -4.50 0.21 1.80
C THR A 158 -3.97 0.90 0.54
N VAL A 159 -4.83 1.41 -0.34
CA VAL A 159 -4.41 2.18 -1.52
C VAL A 159 -3.82 3.54 -1.13
N GLY A 160 -3.00 4.16 -2.00
CA GLY A 160 -2.44 5.50 -1.77
C GLY A 160 -1.01 5.54 -1.24
N TYR A 161 -0.31 4.39 -1.26
CA TYR A 161 1.12 4.26 -1.02
C TYR A 161 1.94 4.13 -2.32
N GLY A 162 1.31 4.40 -3.47
CA GLY A 162 1.98 4.59 -4.76
C GLY A 162 2.64 5.97 -4.88
N GLY A 163 2.93 6.43 -6.10
CA GLY A 163 3.59 7.73 -6.33
C GLY A 163 2.79 8.96 -5.86
N ASN A 164 1.50 8.81 -5.55
CA ASN A 164 0.68 9.78 -4.80
C ASN A 164 -0.49 9.06 -4.09
N ARG A 165 -1.36 9.82 -3.41
CA ARG A 165 -2.50 9.29 -2.64
C ARG A 165 -3.61 8.65 -3.46
N ASP A 166 -3.59 8.84 -4.78
CA ASP A 166 -4.51 8.23 -5.72
C ASP A 166 -3.94 7.01 -6.44
N LYS A 167 -2.67 6.69 -6.16
CA LYS A 167 -1.94 5.64 -6.84
C LYS A 167 -1.65 4.45 -5.94
N ILE A 168 -1.46 3.33 -6.58
CA ILE A 168 -1.03 2.07 -5.99
C ILE A 168 0.26 1.61 -6.63
N GLY A 169 1.09 0.92 -5.87
CA GLY A 169 2.16 0.08 -6.37
C GLY A 169 1.97 -1.39 -5.99
N PRO A 170 3.02 -2.21 -6.17
CA PRO A 170 2.96 -3.63 -5.86
C PRO A 170 2.72 -3.90 -4.38
N GLU A 171 2.94 -2.93 -3.48
CA GLU A 171 2.75 -3.08 -2.04
C GLU A 171 1.35 -3.54 -1.66
N PHE A 172 0.32 -3.08 -2.40
CA PHE A 172 -1.06 -3.34 -2.02
C PHE A 172 -1.43 -4.80 -2.26
N GLY A 173 -1.22 -5.29 -3.48
CA GLY A 173 -1.45 -6.70 -3.80
C GLY A 173 -0.51 -7.63 -3.02
N PHE A 174 0.79 -7.30 -2.98
CA PHE A 174 1.79 -8.10 -2.28
C PHE A 174 1.45 -8.29 -0.80
N GLY A 175 1.18 -7.19 -0.08
CA GLY A 175 0.91 -7.26 1.35
C GLY A 175 -0.40 -7.98 1.68
N LEU A 176 -1.46 -7.79 0.88
CA LEU A 176 -2.71 -8.51 1.08
C LEU A 176 -2.55 -10.01 0.80
N SER A 177 -1.77 -10.40 -0.21
CA SER A 177 -1.43 -11.81 -0.46
C SER A 177 -0.64 -12.42 0.69
N LEU A 178 0.31 -11.68 1.29
CA LEU A 178 1.02 -12.14 2.49
C LEU A 178 0.06 -12.36 3.66
N ALA A 179 -0.89 -11.45 3.88
CA ALA A 179 -1.89 -11.57 4.95
C ALA A 179 -2.73 -12.85 4.84
N GLN A 180 -2.99 -13.35 3.62
CA GLN A 180 -3.70 -14.62 3.43
C GLN A 180 -2.85 -15.86 3.73
N LYS A 181 -1.51 -15.74 3.69
CA LYS A 181 -0.58 -16.88 3.80
C LYS A 181 0.14 -16.95 5.13
N LEU A 182 0.26 -15.84 5.85
CA LEU A 182 0.99 -15.75 7.11
C LEU A 182 0.03 -15.45 8.26
N ASP A 183 0.12 -16.23 9.33
CA ASP A 183 -0.52 -15.94 10.62
C ASP A 183 0.46 -15.22 11.54
N ALA A 184 0.80 -13.98 11.17
CA ALA A 184 1.73 -13.12 11.91
C ALA A 184 1.50 -11.63 11.59
N PRO A 185 1.84 -10.69 12.48
CA PRO A 185 1.85 -9.28 12.14
C PRO A 185 2.91 -8.99 11.07
N ILE A 186 2.60 -8.11 10.11
CA ILE A 186 3.46 -7.84 8.94
C ILE A 186 3.73 -6.34 8.83
N LEU A 187 5.00 -5.99 8.68
CA LEU A 187 5.42 -4.62 8.34
C LEU A 187 6.11 -4.60 6.98
N ILE A 188 5.61 -3.78 6.07
CA ILE A 188 6.28 -3.47 4.81
C ILE A 188 7.05 -2.15 4.96
N ILE A 189 8.32 -2.17 4.60
CA ILE A 189 9.16 -0.97 4.45
C ILE A 189 9.39 -0.76 2.96
N LYS A 190 8.70 0.21 2.37
CA LYS A 190 8.81 0.52 0.95
C LYS A 190 9.70 1.74 0.70
N THR A 191 10.70 1.60 -0.14
CA THR A 191 11.63 2.67 -0.54
C THR A 191 11.83 2.67 -2.05
N SER A 192 11.23 3.63 -2.74
CA SER A 192 11.15 3.59 -4.19
C SER A 192 11.18 4.96 -4.84
N TRP A 193 11.87 5.06 -5.98
CA TRP A 193 12.03 6.30 -6.73
C TRP A 193 12.04 6.05 -8.25
N GLY A 194 11.35 6.89 -9.01
CA GLY A 194 11.34 6.85 -10.46
C GLY A 194 12.68 7.26 -11.07
N GLY A 195 13.01 6.64 -12.21
CA GLY A 195 14.16 7.04 -13.02
C GLY A 195 15.51 6.77 -12.37
N LYS A 196 15.64 5.67 -11.61
CA LYS A 196 16.88 5.31 -10.89
C LYS A 196 17.51 4.04 -11.44
N SER A 197 18.80 4.10 -11.70
CA SER A 197 19.60 2.95 -12.15
C SER A 197 20.21 2.20 -10.97
N LEU A 198 20.50 0.92 -11.19
CA LEU A 198 21.29 0.11 -10.28
C LEU A 198 22.76 0.53 -10.35
N ASN A 199 23.29 0.81 -11.54
CA ASN A 199 24.70 1.11 -11.71
C ASN A 199 25.16 2.41 -11.01
N TYR A 200 24.27 3.41 -10.89
CA TYR A 200 24.59 4.71 -10.32
C TYR A 200 23.81 5.01 -9.03
N ASN A 201 22.47 5.01 -9.06
CA ASN A 201 21.67 5.49 -7.92
C ASN A 201 21.61 4.48 -6.77
N PHE A 202 21.37 3.22 -7.10
CA PHE A 202 21.25 2.12 -6.15
C PHE A 202 22.53 1.28 -6.05
N ARG A 203 23.66 1.82 -6.51
CA ARG A 203 24.96 1.16 -6.47
C ARG A 203 25.31 0.76 -5.03
N PRO A 204 25.51 -0.53 -4.72
CA PRO A 204 25.92 -0.94 -3.39
C PRO A 204 27.41 -0.66 -3.17
N PRO A 205 27.87 -0.47 -1.92
CA PRO A 205 29.29 -0.28 -1.59
C PRO A 205 30.19 -1.40 -2.14
N SER A 206 29.69 -2.63 -2.19
CA SER A 206 30.42 -3.80 -2.72
C SER A 206 30.73 -3.71 -4.22
N ALA A 207 30.02 -2.87 -4.98
CA ALA A 207 30.33 -2.61 -6.39
C ALA A 207 31.52 -1.66 -6.55
N GLY A 208 32.09 -1.12 -5.46
CA GLY A 208 33.17 -0.15 -5.52
C GLY A 208 32.71 1.25 -5.94
N PRO A 209 33.62 2.24 -5.98
CA PRO A 209 33.29 3.61 -6.32
C PRO A 209 32.77 3.74 -7.76
N TYR A 210 31.84 4.66 -7.98
CA TYR A 210 31.39 5.00 -9.33
C TYR A 210 32.52 5.74 -10.07
N LYS A 211 32.81 5.30 -11.29
CA LYS A 211 33.80 5.93 -12.16
C LYS A 211 33.06 6.81 -13.17
N LEU A 212 33.41 8.09 -13.21
CA LEU A 212 32.85 9.01 -14.19
C LEU A 212 33.32 8.65 -15.60
N ASN A 213 32.42 8.64 -16.57
CA ASN A 213 32.81 8.58 -17.99
C ASN A 213 33.33 9.94 -18.48
N GLU A 214 33.90 9.99 -19.70
CA GLU A 214 34.50 11.22 -20.25
C GLU A 214 33.54 12.42 -20.30
N LYS A 215 32.25 12.17 -20.58
CA LYS A 215 31.23 13.22 -20.60
C LYS A 215 30.92 13.75 -19.20
N GLU A 216 30.89 12.87 -18.20
CA GLU A 216 30.65 13.24 -16.81
C GLU A 216 31.85 13.95 -16.19
N GLN A 217 33.07 13.57 -16.55
CA GLN A 217 34.31 14.23 -16.08
C GLN A 217 34.40 15.68 -16.55
N THR A 218 33.95 15.95 -17.78
CA THR A 218 33.97 17.30 -18.37
C THR A 218 32.74 18.13 -18.01
N ALA A 219 31.75 17.54 -17.32
CA ALA A 219 30.55 18.25 -16.91
C ALA A 219 30.86 19.25 -15.78
N LYS A 220 30.22 20.44 -15.84
CA LYS A 220 30.37 21.48 -14.79
C LYS A 220 29.99 20.99 -13.39
N ASN A 221 29.17 19.94 -13.30
CA ASN A 221 28.70 19.33 -12.07
C ASN A 221 29.35 17.95 -11.79
N ALA A 222 30.54 17.66 -12.33
CA ALA A 222 31.24 16.39 -12.12
C ALA A 222 31.37 16.00 -10.64
N ALA A 223 31.67 16.97 -9.76
CA ALA A 223 31.76 16.76 -8.32
C ALA A 223 30.42 16.29 -7.71
N ASP A 224 29.30 16.84 -8.16
CA ASP A 224 27.97 16.45 -7.70
C ASP A 224 27.59 15.06 -8.22
N ILE A 225 28.02 14.69 -9.44
CA ILE A 225 27.79 13.34 -9.98
C ILE A 225 28.51 12.31 -9.09
N SER A 226 29.80 12.52 -8.81
CA SER A 226 30.56 11.64 -7.92
C SER A 226 29.95 11.55 -6.52
N LYS A 227 29.52 12.68 -5.94
CA LYS A 227 28.89 12.73 -4.61
C LYS A 227 27.54 12.00 -4.55
N ASN A 228 26.74 12.12 -5.61
CA ASN A 228 25.39 11.57 -5.68
C ASN A 228 25.33 10.11 -6.13
N ALA A 229 26.46 9.54 -6.57
CA ALA A 229 26.58 8.10 -6.73
C ALA A 229 26.16 7.37 -5.45
N SER A 230 25.37 6.30 -5.59
CA SER A 230 24.79 5.50 -4.49
C SER A 230 23.82 6.25 -3.56
N LEU A 231 23.33 7.44 -3.94
CA LEU A 231 22.45 8.24 -3.07
C LEU A 231 21.17 7.48 -2.67
N ASN A 232 20.50 6.83 -3.63
CA ASN A 232 19.26 6.10 -3.34
C ASN A 232 19.52 4.83 -2.52
N TRP A 233 20.68 4.19 -2.70
CA TRP A 233 21.12 3.12 -1.80
C TRP A 233 21.24 3.62 -0.35
N ARG A 234 21.91 4.76 -0.13
CA ARG A 234 22.04 5.35 1.21
C ARG A 234 20.69 5.74 1.81
N MET A 235 19.84 6.42 1.03
CA MET A 235 18.50 6.82 1.48
C MET A 235 17.61 5.62 1.82
N MET A 236 17.69 4.53 1.06
CA MET A 236 16.99 3.28 1.36
C MET A 236 17.42 2.73 2.72
N ASN A 237 18.72 2.56 2.93
CA ASN A 237 19.26 2.01 4.18
C ASN A 237 18.91 2.91 5.37
N GLU A 238 19.05 4.23 5.22
CA GLU A 238 18.67 5.19 6.26
C GLU A 238 17.18 5.06 6.63
N ALA A 239 16.29 4.98 5.62
CA ALA A 239 14.86 4.81 5.86
C ALA A 239 14.54 3.49 6.57
N VAL A 240 15.14 2.38 6.13
CA VAL A 240 14.98 1.06 6.76
C VAL A 240 15.44 1.13 8.22
N HIS A 241 16.66 1.59 8.49
CA HIS A 241 17.18 1.68 9.85
C HIS A 241 16.37 2.59 10.75
N ASN A 242 15.86 3.71 10.23
CA ASN A 242 15.02 4.62 11.01
C ASN A 242 13.69 3.98 11.42
N VAL A 243 13.10 3.12 10.58
CA VAL A 243 11.91 2.35 10.94
C VAL A 243 12.24 1.28 11.98
N LEU A 244 13.35 0.56 11.81
CA LEU A 244 13.76 -0.52 12.71
C LEU A 244 14.06 -0.02 14.14
N LYS A 245 14.47 1.25 14.30
CA LYS A 245 14.70 1.88 15.61
C LYS A 245 13.43 2.00 16.46
N ASP A 246 12.24 2.08 15.85
CA ASP A 246 10.97 2.28 16.55
C ASP A 246 9.82 1.49 15.91
N LEU A 247 9.96 0.16 15.92
CA LEU A 247 8.96 -0.74 15.34
C LEU A 247 7.57 -0.61 16.00
N LYS A 248 7.50 -0.20 17.27
CA LYS A 248 6.22 -0.06 17.98
C LYS A 248 5.38 1.08 17.41
N LYS A 249 6.02 2.15 16.95
CA LYS A 249 5.37 3.25 16.23
C LYS A 249 4.82 2.83 14.87
N HIS A 250 5.45 1.86 14.21
CA HIS A 250 5.11 1.46 12.84
C HIS A 250 4.17 0.26 12.75
N HIS A 251 4.07 -0.56 13.80
CA HIS A 251 3.13 -1.68 13.85
C HIS A 251 2.56 -1.88 15.27
N PRO A 252 1.24 -1.75 15.49
CA PRO A 252 0.65 -1.81 16.84
C PRO A 252 0.85 -3.16 17.52
N ALA A 253 0.84 -4.26 16.76
CA ALA A 253 1.06 -5.60 17.28
C ALA A 253 2.54 -5.94 17.56
N TYR A 254 3.50 -5.04 17.32
CA TYR A 254 4.90 -5.31 17.67
C TYR A 254 5.05 -5.46 19.19
N ASP A 255 5.77 -6.50 19.61
CA ASP A 255 6.13 -6.77 21.00
C ASP A 255 7.65 -7.00 21.08
N ALA A 256 8.35 -6.14 21.81
CA ALA A 256 9.80 -6.19 21.96
C ALA A 256 10.28 -7.48 22.66
N LYS A 257 9.44 -8.15 23.46
CA LYS A 257 9.81 -9.41 24.13
C LYS A 257 9.93 -10.58 23.16
N VAL A 258 9.13 -10.56 22.09
CA VAL A 258 9.12 -11.61 21.05
C VAL A 258 9.99 -11.21 19.87
N GLY A 259 10.06 -9.91 19.56
CA GLY A 259 10.94 -9.36 18.53
C GLY A 259 10.35 -9.39 17.12
N HIS A 260 11.24 -9.36 16.14
CA HIS A 260 10.92 -9.31 14.71
C HIS A 260 11.89 -10.17 13.91
N ASP A 261 11.50 -10.55 12.71
CA ASP A 261 12.36 -11.17 11.71
C ASP A 261 12.36 -10.33 10.41
N MET A 262 13.51 -10.26 9.76
CA MET A 262 13.61 -9.75 8.39
C MET A 262 13.18 -10.85 7.43
N ALA A 263 11.88 -10.87 7.13
CA ALA A 263 11.21 -11.98 6.45
C ALA A 263 11.41 -11.98 4.92
N GLY A 264 11.77 -10.84 4.32
CA GLY A 264 12.09 -10.81 2.90
C GLY A 264 12.52 -9.46 2.36
N PHE A 265 13.14 -9.50 1.18
CA PHE A 265 13.53 -8.34 0.41
C PHE A 265 13.05 -8.50 -1.03
N VAL A 266 12.22 -7.58 -1.51
CA VAL A 266 11.64 -7.58 -2.84
C VAL A 266 12.24 -6.42 -3.63
N TRP A 267 12.94 -6.77 -4.71
CA TRP A 267 13.62 -5.81 -5.58
C TRP A 267 12.92 -5.72 -6.93
N PHE A 268 12.47 -4.51 -7.31
CA PHE A 268 11.91 -4.29 -8.65
C PHE A 268 12.61 -3.10 -9.33
N GLN A 269 13.58 -3.41 -10.17
CA GLN A 269 14.50 -2.48 -10.80
C GLN A 269 14.87 -3.01 -12.21
N GLY A 270 15.58 -2.22 -13.03
CA GLY A 270 16.29 -2.71 -14.22
C GLY A 270 16.04 -1.85 -15.45
N PHE A 271 14.84 -1.26 -15.54
CA PHE A 271 14.43 -0.52 -16.74
C PHE A 271 15.36 0.65 -17.12
N ASN A 272 16.01 1.31 -16.16
CA ASN A 272 16.91 2.44 -16.47
C ASN A 272 18.32 2.00 -16.86
N ASP A 273 18.78 0.85 -16.36
CA ASP A 273 20.10 0.30 -16.70
C ASP A 273 20.14 -0.18 -18.15
N GLN A 274 18.97 -0.41 -18.77
CA GLN A 274 18.90 -0.74 -20.17
C GLN A 274 19.18 0.44 -21.11
N PHE A 275 19.43 1.68 -20.69
CA PHE A 275 19.62 2.79 -21.65
C PHE A 275 21.07 3.24 -21.84
N SER A 276 22.01 2.65 -21.11
CA SER A 276 23.44 2.89 -21.25
C SER A 276 24.14 1.55 -21.48
N ASP A 277 24.94 1.47 -22.54
CA ASP A 277 25.65 0.24 -22.89
C ASP A 277 26.63 -0.17 -21.78
N GLU A 278 27.20 0.81 -21.09
CA GLU A 278 28.05 0.63 -19.91
C GLU A 278 27.28 0.03 -18.72
N PHE A 279 25.96 0.15 -18.68
CA PHE A 279 25.14 -0.36 -17.57
C PHE A 279 24.62 -1.77 -17.87
N ARG A 280 24.52 -2.16 -19.15
CA ARG A 280 23.99 -3.45 -19.62
C ARG A 280 24.97 -4.61 -19.52
N ASN A 281 26.28 -4.35 -19.65
CA ASN A 281 27.31 -5.38 -19.83
C ASN A 281 28.17 -5.65 -18.56
N ASN A 282 27.62 -5.37 -17.37
CA ASN A 282 28.31 -5.55 -16.09
C ASN A 282 28.29 -7.00 -15.60
#